data_AF-A0A8T4T2P7-F1
#
_entry.id   AF-A0A8T4T2P7-F1
#
_cell.length_a   1.000
_cell.length_b   1.000
_cell.length_c   1.000
_cell.angle_alpha   90.00
_cell.angle_beta   90.00
_cell.angle_gamma   90.00
#
_symmetry.space_group_name_H-M   'P 1'
#
loop_
_entity.id
_entity.type
_entity.pdbx_description
1 polymer ?
#
loop_
_entity_poly.entity_id
_entity_poly.type
_entity_poly.pdbx_seq_one_letter_code
_entity_poly.pdbx_strand_id
1 'polypeptide(L)'
;KGTGDYTYVVEVLITYNSSLLNESNVPATGSITLNVSFEMWNLTGNGEFNQSIDNAGHSILFDVFGPRVSIKFLDTNNNEKTKFGATDKVKIVCTRSSALSNFNDTNLSIMVPAGSQFDSLESSSTRASAATDFTVEFSQTRELGDYTAACFSVDDNSLLNDTVNSTFTIIKKAPSGSSPFVNPDFKPPVATILVTAGSVSALGALTEEGSSRLIMKGGAVSVTVQETDYTLTLKELTDTSATYTLDGATPFDVTLAAKESKNVDVTGDGSDDLTIVLHQVYNKRADTTFKLLSVQGAGPSTEPPTNEGTQEPATPSATSSGSSTWGIVVVIFLIILAVLGGLHYFSARKRGGSNGTTGSLRFNARDMGMQRPPNEPRTLTRN
;
A
#
# COMPACT_ATOMS: atom_id res chain seq x y z
N LYS A 1 1.76 -76.61 -25.97
CA LYS A 1 0.40 -77.16 -25.73
C LYS A 1 0.40 -77.78 -24.34
N GLY A 2 -0.22 -77.09 -23.39
CA GLY A 2 -0.39 -77.49 -22.00
C GLY A 2 -1.09 -76.32 -21.30
N THR A 3 -2.42 -76.36 -21.28
CA THR A 3 -3.25 -75.45 -20.48
C THR A 3 -3.28 -76.01 -19.07
N GLY A 4 -2.25 -75.70 -18.28
CA GLY A 4 -2.24 -75.93 -16.85
C GLY A 4 -2.08 -74.58 -16.16
N ASP A 5 -2.86 -74.34 -15.11
CA ASP A 5 -2.66 -73.20 -14.24
C ASP A 5 -1.34 -73.38 -13.48
N TYR A 6 -0.31 -72.65 -13.91
CA TYR A 6 0.96 -72.61 -13.18
C TYR A 6 0.79 -71.61 -12.03
N THR A 7 0.86 -72.10 -10.79
CA THR A 7 0.94 -71.24 -9.60
C THR A 7 2.40 -70.90 -9.36
N TYR A 8 2.79 -69.67 -9.67
CA TYR A 8 4.11 -69.15 -9.32
C TYR A 8 4.05 -68.60 -7.89
N VAL A 9 4.96 -69.06 -7.03
CA VAL A 9 5.20 -68.41 -5.72
C VAL A 9 6.34 -67.44 -5.93
N VAL A 10 6.06 -66.15 -5.79
CA VAL A 10 7.07 -65.08 -5.84
C VAL A 10 7.40 -64.72 -4.40
N GLU A 11 8.59 -65.09 -3.94
CA GLU A 11 9.16 -64.50 -2.73
C GLU A 11 9.86 -63.18 -3.11
N VAL A 12 9.34 -62.07 -2.57
CA VAL A 12 9.95 -60.76 -2.76
C VAL A 12 10.83 -60.48 -1.55
N LEU A 13 12.15 -60.64 -1.70
CA LEU A 13 13.10 -60.26 -0.68
C LEU A 13 13.48 -58.78 -0.85
N ILE A 14 12.84 -57.91 -0.07
CA ILE A 14 13.19 -56.48 -0.02
C ILE A 14 14.40 -56.33 0.89
N THR A 15 15.60 -56.24 0.30
CA THR A 15 16.84 -55.99 1.06
C THR A 15 17.08 -54.49 1.13
N TYR A 16 16.89 -53.88 2.31
CA TYR A 16 17.28 -52.50 2.55
C TYR A 16 18.68 -52.47 3.14
N ASN A 17 19.59 -51.69 2.55
CA ASN A 17 20.91 -51.48 3.12
C ASN A 17 20.78 -50.44 4.25
N SER A 18 20.66 -50.92 5.50
CA SER A 18 20.39 -50.11 6.69
C SER A 18 21.55 -49.20 7.12
N SER A 19 22.65 -49.15 6.36
CA SER A 19 23.82 -48.32 6.66
C SER A 19 23.54 -46.80 6.66
N LEU A 20 22.35 -46.37 6.24
CA LEU A 20 21.87 -44.98 6.30
C LEU A 20 20.80 -44.71 7.37
N LEU A 21 20.35 -45.73 8.11
CA LEU A 21 19.35 -45.61 9.19
C LEU A 21 19.98 -45.81 10.57
N ASN A 22 21.18 -45.24 10.79
CA ASN A 22 21.61 -44.99 12.16
C ASN A 22 20.71 -43.86 12.67
N GLU A 23 20.01 -44.04 13.80
CA GLU A 23 18.96 -43.14 14.32
C GLU A 23 19.37 -41.66 14.44
N SER A 24 20.66 -41.34 14.30
CA SER A 24 21.20 -39.98 14.31
C SER A 24 21.43 -39.32 12.94
N ASN A 25 21.30 -40.02 11.80
CA ASN A 25 21.75 -39.51 10.48
C ASN A 25 20.76 -39.73 9.33
N VAL A 26 19.46 -39.90 9.59
CA VAL A 26 18.46 -39.80 8.53
C VAL A 26 18.33 -38.31 8.14
N PRO A 27 18.64 -37.89 6.90
CA PRO A 27 18.39 -36.52 6.50
C PRO A 27 16.88 -36.26 6.63
N ALA A 28 16.51 -35.16 7.26
CA ALA A 28 15.11 -34.79 7.50
C ALA A 28 14.31 -34.50 6.22
N THR A 29 14.89 -34.72 5.03
CA THR A 29 14.20 -34.72 3.74
C THR A 29 15.07 -35.49 2.76
N GLY A 30 14.51 -36.40 1.97
CA GLY A 30 15.32 -37.16 1.01
C GLY A 30 14.56 -38.19 0.18
N SER A 31 15.28 -38.81 -0.76
CA SER A 31 14.81 -39.93 -1.57
C SER A 31 15.62 -41.18 -1.24
N ILE A 32 14.95 -42.28 -0.93
CA ILE A 32 15.59 -43.60 -0.88
C ILE A 32 15.22 -44.34 -2.15
N THR A 33 16.22 -44.73 -2.93
CA THR A 33 16.01 -45.62 -4.09
C THR A 33 16.03 -47.06 -3.61
N LEU A 34 14.89 -47.74 -3.70
CA LEU A 34 14.80 -49.17 -3.51
C LEU A 34 15.14 -49.88 -4.82
N ASN A 35 16.13 -50.76 -4.76
CA ASN A 35 16.35 -51.75 -5.80
C ASN A 35 15.58 -53.00 -5.39
N VAL A 36 14.52 -53.32 -6.14
CA VAL A 36 13.76 -54.56 -5.94
C VAL A 36 14.21 -55.54 -7.01
N SER A 37 14.77 -56.67 -6.59
CA SER A 37 15.08 -57.79 -7.48
C SER A 37 14.04 -58.88 -7.31
N PHE A 38 13.50 -59.38 -8.42
CA PHE A 38 12.62 -60.53 -8.43
C PHE A 38 13.41 -61.77 -8.86
N GLU A 39 13.40 -62.81 -8.03
CA GLU A 39 13.88 -64.14 -8.43
C GLU A 39 12.67 -65.05 -8.63
N MET A 40 12.56 -65.64 -9.81
CA MET A 40 11.51 -66.60 -10.14
C MET A 40 12.09 -68.01 -10.20
N TRP A 41 11.61 -68.90 -9.34
CA TRP A 41 11.99 -70.31 -9.38
C TRP A 41 10.93 -71.11 -10.14
N ASN A 42 11.34 -71.80 -11.21
CA ASN A 42 10.47 -72.74 -11.90
C ASN A 42 10.62 -74.14 -11.26
N LEU A 43 9.54 -74.68 -10.70
CA LEU A 43 9.55 -75.96 -9.97
C LEU A 43 9.45 -77.21 -10.86
N THR A 44 9.51 -77.08 -12.19
CA THR A 44 9.50 -78.26 -13.08
C THR A 44 10.85 -78.50 -13.72
N GLY A 45 11.57 -79.49 -13.18
CA GLY A 45 12.50 -80.38 -13.89
C GLY A 45 13.52 -79.75 -14.85
N ASN A 46 14.75 -79.62 -14.36
CA ASN A 46 16.01 -79.65 -15.11
C ASN A 46 16.29 -78.51 -16.12
N GLY A 47 15.97 -77.26 -15.76
CA GLY A 47 16.53 -76.11 -16.47
C GLY A 47 16.48 -74.85 -15.61
N GLU A 48 17.63 -74.40 -15.13
CA GLU A 48 17.76 -73.09 -14.49
C GLU A 48 17.48 -72.01 -15.53
N PHE A 49 16.42 -71.24 -15.33
CA PHE A 49 16.11 -70.05 -16.12
C PHE A 49 16.38 -68.83 -15.25
N ASN A 50 17.63 -68.37 -15.22
CA ASN A 50 17.98 -67.10 -14.58
C ASN A 50 17.67 -65.95 -15.54
N GLN A 51 16.48 -65.37 -15.41
CA GLN A 51 16.20 -64.07 -16.02
C GLN A 51 16.02 -63.05 -14.90
N SER A 52 17.02 -62.17 -14.76
CA SER A 52 16.87 -60.94 -13.99
C SER A 52 15.87 -60.05 -14.73
N ILE A 53 14.69 -59.83 -14.15
CA ILE A 53 13.70 -58.89 -14.66
C ILE A 53 14.03 -57.53 -14.06
N ASP A 54 14.27 -56.56 -14.94
CA ASP A 54 14.64 -55.16 -14.76
C ASP A 54 14.68 -54.60 -13.32
N ASN A 55 15.85 -54.05 -12.97
CA ASN A 55 16.03 -53.09 -11.88
C ASN A 55 15.31 -51.77 -12.20
N ALA A 56 13.99 -51.73 -12.07
CA ALA A 56 13.29 -50.46 -11.97
C ALA A 56 13.58 -49.89 -10.57
N GLY A 57 14.58 -49.01 -10.47
CA GLY A 57 14.85 -48.28 -9.24
C GLY A 57 13.59 -47.50 -8.84
N HIS A 58 12.95 -47.90 -7.76
CA HIS A 58 11.78 -47.20 -7.23
C HIS A 58 12.25 -46.25 -6.14
N SER A 59 12.19 -44.96 -6.41
CA SER A 59 12.48 -43.94 -5.38
C SER A 59 11.26 -43.73 -4.50
N ILE A 60 11.40 -44.01 -3.20
CA ILE A 60 10.47 -43.56 -2.17
C ILE A 60 10.94 -42.17 -1.70
N LEU A 61 10.07 -41.19 -1.87
CA LEU A 61 10.26 -39.85 -1.31
C LEU A 61 9.74 -39.84 0.11
N PHE A 62 10.56 -39.39 1.06
CA PHE A 62 10.13 -39.11 2.42
C PHE A 62 10.19 -37.60 2.63
N ASP A 63 9.02 -37.00 2.80
CA ASP A 63 8.88 -35.65 3.31
C ASP A 63 8.44 -35.74 4.76
N VAL A 64 9.17 -35.11 5.67
CA VAL A 64 8.81 -35.03 7.10
C VAL A 64 8.62 -33.59 7.54
N PHE A 65 8.70 -32.62 6.62
CA PHE A 65 8.41 -31.24 6.89
C PHE A 65 7.13 -30.83 6.17
N GLY A 66 6.18 -30.30 6.94
CA GLY A 66 5.01 -29.65 6.35
C GLY A 66 5.40 -28.45 5.49
N PRO A 67 4.45 -27.93 4.71
CA PRO A 67 4.69 -26.83 3.81
C PRO A 67 5.14 -25.55 4.56
N ARG A 68 5.96 -24.72 3.94
CA ARG A 68 6.35 -23.42 4.48
C ARG A 68 5.40 -22.34 3.97
N VAL A 69 4.81 -21.59 4.90
CA VAL A 69 3.82 -20.55 4.60
C VAL A 69 4.32 -19.19 5.07
N SER A 70 3.99 -18.14 4.32
CA SER A 70 4.15 -16.74 4.73
C SER A 70 2.98 -15.90 4.21
N ILE A 71 2.69 -14.78 4.88
CA ILE A 71 1.58 -13.90 4.50
C ILE A 71 2.13 -12.54 4.08
N LYS A 72 1.63 -12.04 2.94
CA LYS A 72 1.86 -10.69 2.45
C LYS A 72 0.53 -9.99 2.20
N PHE A 73 0.53 -8.67 2.32
CA PHE A 73 -0.64 -7.85 2.05
C PHE A 73 -0.33 -6.90 0.91
N LEU A 74 -1.13 -6.94 -0.14
CA LEU A 74 -0.95 -6.10 -1.32
C LEU A 74 -2.13 -5.16 -1.52
N ASP A 75 -1.87 -4.00 -2.11
CA ASP A 75 -2.94 -3.13 -2.62
C ASP A 75 -3.46 -3.61 -3.99
N THR A 76 -4.43 -2.89 -4.56
CA THR A 76 -5.00 -3.21 -5.88
C THR A 76 -3.98 -3.13 -7.01
N ASN A 77 -2.87 -2.41 -6.81
CA ASN A 77 -1.77 -2.27 -7.76
C ASN A 77 -0.64 -3.29 -7.48
N ASN A 78 -0.88 -4.27 -6.59
CA ASN A 78 0.06 -5.30 -6.17
C ASN A 78 1.31 -4.78 -5.44
N ASN A 79 1.23 -3.61 -4.81
CA ASN A 79 2.30 -3.13 -3.94
C ASN A 79 2.12 -3.68 -2.53
N GLU A 80 3.19 -4.24 -1.96
CA GLU A 80 3.18 -4.73 -0.58
C GLU A 80 3.08 -3.58 0.43
N LYS A 81 2.12 -3.68 1.36
CA LYS A 81 1.81 -2.65 2.35
C LYS A 81 1.33 -3.28 3.64
N THR A 82 1.59 -2.63 4.76
CA THR A 82 1.03 -3.03 6.07
C THR A 82 -0.04 -2.08 6.59
N LYS A 83 -0.30 -0.98 5.84
CA LYS A 83 -1.30 0.03 6.18
C LYS A 83 -2.18 0.33 4.97
N PHE A 84 -3.49 0.31 5.18
CA PHE A 84 -4.49 0.56 4.15
C PHE A 84 -5.51 1.57 4.64
N GLY A 85 -6.10 2.32 3.72
CA GLY A 85 -7.17 3.25 4.05
C GLY A 85 -8.49 2.51 4.29
N ALA A 86 -9.32 3.06 5.18
CA ALA A 86 -10.69 2.57 5.32
C ALA A 86 -11.39 2.47 3.96
N THR A 87 -12.10 1.36 3.74
CA THR A 87 -12.75 0.97 2.48
C THR A 87 -11.84 0.58 1.32
N ASP A 88 -10.52 0.55 1.51
CA ASP A 88 -9.62 -0.03 0.49
C ASP A 88 -9.77 -1.55 0.44
N LYS A 89 -9.57 -2.12 -0.75
CA LYS A 89 -9.43 -3.56 -0.91
C LYS A 89 -8.00 -3.97 -0.55
N VAL A 90 -7.87 -5.05 0.21
CA VAL A 90 -6.60 -5.67 0.58
C VAL A 90 -6.53 -7.03 -0.09
N LYS A 91 -5.45 -7.29 -0.83
CA LYS A 91 -5.14 -8.64 -1.31
C LYS A 91 -4.28 -9.33 -0.27
N ILE A 92 -4.81 -10.37 0.35
CA ILE A 92 -4.08 -11.18 1.31
C ILE A 92 -3.51 -12.36 0.54
N VAL A 93 -2.18 -12.43 0.49
CA VAL A 93 -1.43 -13.44 -0.25
C VAL A 93 -0.81 -14.40 0.75
N CYS A 94 -1.26 -15.64 0.73
CA CYS A 94 -0.62 -16.74 1.42
C CYS A 94 0.37 -17.41 0.46
N THR A 95 1.64 -17.08 0.63
CA THR A 95 2.74 -17.69 -0.13
C THR A 95 3.09 -19.02 0.48
N ARG A 96 3.06 -20.06 -0.34
CA ARG A 96 3.29 -21.44 0.06
C ARG A 96 4.48 -22.00 -0.70
N SER A 97 5.31 -22.78 -0.01
CA SER A 97 6.46 -23.48 -0.59
C SER A 97 6.60 -24.86 0.03
N SER A 98 6.86 -25.86 -0.80
CA SER A 98 7.25 -27.20 -0.36
C SER A 98 8.40 -27.71 -1.23
N ALA A 99 9.29 -28.51 -0.64
CA ALA A 99 10.45 -29.04 -1.34
C ALA A 99 10.09 -30.24 -2.24
N LEU A 100 9.10 -31.06 -1.83
CA LEU A 100 8.82 -32.36 -2.45
C LEU A 100 7.35 -32.60 -2.80
N SER A 101 6.41 -31.85 -2.20
CA SER A 101 4.98 -32.13 -2.27
C SER A 101 4.17 -30.95 -2.83
N ASN A 102 3.08 -31.26 -3.54
CA ASN A 102 2.07 -30.25 -3.91
C ASN A 102 1.14 -29.97 -2.73
N PHE A 103 0.33 -28.93 -2.82
CA PHE A 103 -0.66 -28.59 -1.80
C PHE A 103 -2.02 -29.15 -2.19
N ASN A 104 -2.74 -29.74 -1.23
CA ASN A 104 -4.10 -30.24 -1.45
C ASN A 104 -5.15 -29.42 -0.68
N ASP A 105 -4.79 -28.75 0.41
CA ASP A 105 -5.67 -27.89 1.18
C ASP A 105 -4.96 -26.60 1.60
N THR A 106 -5.66 -25.49 1.58
CA THR A 106 -5.19 -24.20 2.09
C THR A 106 -6.37 -23.41 2.57
N ASN A 107 -6.26 -22.88 3.78
CA ASN A 107 -7.28 -22.04 4.39
C ASN A 107 -6.68 -20.70 4.77
N LEU A 108 -7.40 -19.65 4.43
CA LEU A 108 -7.11 -18.29 4.87
C LEU A 108 -8.27 -17.80 5.74
N SER A 109 -7.92 -17.25 6.89
CA SER A 109 -8.88 -16.67 7.84
C SER A 109 -8.41 -15.31 8.32
N ILE A 110 -9.33 -14.52 8.87
CA ILE A 110 -9.05 -13.17 9.37
C ILE A 110 -9.74 -12.94 10.70
N MET A 111 -9.08 -12.20 11.58
CA MET A 111 -9.65 -11.66 12.80
C MET A 111 -9.70 -10.14 12.65
N VAL A 112 -10.91 -9.59 12.78
CA VAL A 112 -11.17 -8.14 12.74
C VAL A 112 -10.72 -7.46 14.03
N PRO A 113 -10.52 -6.13 14.04
CA PRO A 113 -10.14 -5.38 15.23
C PRO A 113 -11.12 -5.61 16.38
N ALA A 114 -10.60 -5.82 17.60
CA ALA A 114 -11.38 -6.16 18.80
C ALA A 114 -12.22 -7.46 18.73
N GLY A 115 -12.10 -8.23 17.63
CA GLY A 115 -12.61 -9.59 17.54
C GLY A 115 -11.78 -10.56 18.38
N SER A 116 -12.41 -11.65 18.82
CA SER A 116 -11.76 -12.72 19.59
C SER A 116 -11.63 -14.04 18.83
N GLN A 117 -12.10 -14.08 17.57
CA GLN A 117 -12.14 -15.28 16.75
C GLN A 117 -11.73 -14.96 15.31
N PHE A 118 -11.20 -15.98 14.64
CA PHE A 118 -10.91 -15.93 13.21
C PHE A 118 -12.14 -16.35 12.41
N ASP A 119 -12.54 -15.50 11.48
CA ASP A 119 -13.54 -15.80 10.46
C ASP A 119 -12.85 -16.37 9.22
N SER A 120 -13.41 -17.44 8.65
CA SER A 120 -12.88 -18.02 7.42
C SER A 120 -13.13 -17.08 6.24
N LEU A 121 -12.07 -16.75 5.48
CA LEU A 121 -12.17 -15.93 4.28
C LEU A 121 -12.36 -16.78 3.04
N GLU A 122 -11.45 -17.74 2.82
CA GLU A 122 -11.47 -18.61 1.64
C GLU A 122 -10.69 -19.89 1.95
N SER A 123 -11.09 -20.99 1.29
CA SER A 123 -10.36 -22.25 1.34
C SER A 123 -10.29 -22.89 -0.04
N SER A 124 -9.19 -23.58 -0.35
CA SER A 124 -9.06 -24.36 -1.57
C SER A 124 -8.60 -25.76 -1.26
N SER A 125 -9.43 -26.74 -1.61
CA SER A 125 -9.07 -28.16 -1.64
C SER A 125 -8.51 -28.62 -3.00
N THR A 126 -8.16 -27.68 -3.88
CA THR A 126 -7.65 -27.99 -5.22
C THR A 126 -6.15 -28.24 -5.16
N ARG A 127 -5.72 -29.37 -5.74
CA ARG A 127 -4.31 -29.71 -5.86
C ARG A 127 -3.56 -28.63 -6.65
N ALA A 128 -2.56 -27.99 -6.04
CA ALA A 128 -1.78 -26.91 -6.64
C ALA A 128 -0.28 -27.14 -6.51
N SER A 129 0.49 -26.64 -7.48
CA SER A 129 1.95 -26.73 -7.47
C SER A 129 2.54 -26.09 -6.22
N ALA A 130 3.60 -26.71 -5.71
CA ALA A 130 4.38 -26.29 -4.54
C ALA A 130 4.86 -24.81 -4.56
N ALA A 131 4.83 -24.12 -5.71
CA ALA A 131 5.28 -22.73 -5.85
C ALA A 131 4.13 -21.72 -6.08
N THR A 132 2.87 -22.14 -5.96
CA THR A 132 1.72 -21.27 -6.31
C THR A 132 1.17 -20.56 -5.07
N ASP A 133 1.10 -19.23 -5.13
CA ASP A 133 0.47 -18.42 -4.08
C ASP A 133 -1.05 -18.60 -4.02
N PHE A 134 -1.62 -18.55 -2.82
CA PHE A 134 -3.06 -18.51 -2.60
C PHE A 134 -3.48 -17.09 -2.21
N THR A 135 -4.27 -16.42 -3.06
CA THR A 135 -4.60 -15.00 -2.89
C THR A 135 -6.10 -14.78 -2.76
N VAL A 136 -6.49 -13.95 -1.78
CA VAL A 136 -7.88 -13.60 -1.50
C VAL A 136 -8.03 -12.08 -1.48
N GLU A 137 -9.08 -11.55 -2.12
CA GLU A 137 -9.45 -10.14 -1.99
C GLU A 137 -10.35 -9.93 -0.77
N PHE A 138 -9.91 -9.11 0.17
CA PHE A 138 -10.66 -8.71 1.35
C PHE A 138 -11.10 -7.25 1.23
N SER A 139 -12.40 -6.99 1.40
CA SER A 139 -12.98 -5.64 1.24
C SER A 139 -13.71 -5.10 2.48
N GLN A 140 -13.83 -5.89 3.55
CA GLN A 140 -14.52 -5.48 4.78
C GLN A 140 -13.59 -4.67 5.69
N THR A 141 -13.11 -3.53 5.18
CA THR A 141 -12.10 -2.67 5.83
C THR A 141 -12.70 -1.38 6.38
N ARG A 142 -13.92 -1.45 6.92
CA ARG A 142 -14.63 -0.28 7.47
C ARG A 142 -14.18 0.06 8.89
N GLU A 143 -13.85 -0.96 9.68
CA GLU A 143 -13.42 -0.80 11.06
C GLU A 143 -11.93 -0.45 11.08
N LEU A 144 -11.58 0.58 11.86
CA LEU A 144 -10.20 1.02 12.02
C LEU A 144 -9.48 0.13 13.03
N GLY A 145 -8.18 -0.08 12.84
CA GLY A 145 -7.34 -0.86 13.75
C GLY A 145 -6.61 -2.00 13.05
N ASP A 146 -6.04 -2.89 13.86
CA ASP A 146 -5.23 -4.01 13.40
C ASP A 146 -6.08 -5.24 13.11
N TYR A 147 -5.96 -5.77 11.90
CA TYR A 147 -6.53 -7.03 11.47
C TYR A 147 -5.42 -8.07 11.49
N THR A 148 -5.75 -9.30 11.90
CA THR A 148 -4.81 -10.42 11.86
C THR A 148 -5.28 -11.43 10.84
N ALA A 149 -4.47 -11.72 9.82
CA ALA A 149 -4.71 -12.82 8.89
C ALA A 149 -3.95 -14.06 9.37
N ALA A 150 -4.59 -15.22 9.26
CA ALA A 150 -4.00 -16.51 9.55
C ALA A 150 -4.09 -17.41 8.31
N CYS A 151 -3.00 -18.09 7.99
CA CYS A 151 -2.95 -19.05 6.90
C CYS A 151 -2.34 -20.38 7.35
N PHE A 152 -2.96 -21.47 6.93
CA PHE A 152 -2.36 -22.80 6.96
C PHE A 152 -2.60 -23.53 5.64
N SER A 153 -1.75 -24.50 5.35
CA SER A 153 -1.76 -25.34 4.17
C SER A 153 -1.42 -26.77 4.55
N VAL A 154 -2.05 -27.72 3.86
CA VAL A 154 -1.76 -29.14 3.93
C VAL A 154 -1.17 -29.56 2.59
N ASP A 155 -0.17 -30.43 2.63
CA ASP A 155 0.41 -31.02 1.44
C ASP A 155 -0.25 -32.36 1.05
N ASP A 156 0.10 -32.89 -0.12
CA ASP A 156 -0.40 -34.18 -0.61
C ASP A 156 -0.12 -35.35 0.35
N ASN A 157 0.87 -35.22 1.24
CA ASN A 157 1.24 -36.21 2.24
C ASN A 157 0.50 -36.03 3.57
N SER A 158 -0.50 -35.14 3.61
CA SER A 158 -1.28 -34.79 4.81
C SER A 158 -0.43 -34.18 5.94
N LEU A 159 0.72 -33.61 5.61
CA LEU A 159 1.53 -32.84 6.55
C LEU A 159 1.01 -31.41 6.62
N LEU A 160 0.70 -30.98 7.84
CA LEU A 160 0.26 -29.63 8.17
C LEU A 160 1.46 -28.75 8.49
N ASN A 161 1.37 -27.48 8.11
CA ASN A 161 2.26 -26.46 8.65
C ASN A 161 1.72 -25.91 9.98
N ASP A 162 2.61 -25.30 10.75
CA ASP A 162 2.19 -24.40 11.83
C ASP A 162 1.43 -23.21 11.23
N THR A 163 0.26 -22.90 11.79
CA THR A 163 -0.53 -21.74 11.34
C THR A 163 0.28 -20.46 11.49
N VAL A 164 0.43 -19.72 10.39
CA VAL A 164 1.19 -18.47 10.35
C VAL A 164 0.22 -17.31 10.44
N ASN A 165 0.50 -16.38 11.36
CA ASN A 165 -0.29 -15.16 11.55
C ASN A 165 0.51 -13.94 11.11
N SER A 166 -0.17 -12.96 10.50
CA SER A 166 0.41 -11.67 10.15
C SER A 166 -0.64 -10.56 10.25
N THR A 167 -0.22 -9.33 10.48
CA THR A 167 -1.13 -8.22 10.78
C THR A 167 -1.01 -7.07 9.78
N PHE A 168 -2.14 -6.43 9.48
CA PHE A 168 -2.18 -5.15 8.78
C PHE A 168 -3.14 -4.17 9.48
N THR A 169 -2.89 -2.88 9.31
CA THR A 169 -3.69 -1.83 9.97
C THR A 169 -4.58 -1.11 8.96
N ILE A 170 -5.86 -0.98 9.28
CA ILE A 170 -6.76 -0.05 8.61
C ILE A 170 -6.71 1.30 9.31
N ILE A 171 -6.30 2.33 8.57
CA ILE A 171 -6.23 3.71 9.03
C ILE A 171 -7.31 4.57 8.37
N LYS A 172 -7.65 5.68 9.01
CA LYS A 172 -8.51 6.69 8.39
C LYS A 172 -7.86 7.14 7.08
N LYS A 173 -8.60 7.11 5.97
CA LYS A 173 -8.14 7.73 4.73
C LYS A 173 -7.87 9.20 5.00
N ALA A 174 -6.68 9.67 4.59
CA ALA A 174 -6.52 11.09 4.38
C ALA A 174 -7.67 11.54 3.46
N PRO A 175 -8.38 12.63 3.78
CA PRO A 175 -9.39 13.14 2.87
C PRO A 175 -8.74 13.22 1.50
N SER A 176 -9.42 12.68 0.48
CA SER A 176 -8.98 12.76 -0.91
C SER A 176 -9.05 14.21 -1.34
N GLY A 177 -8.08 15.01 -0.89
CA GLY A 177 -7.87 16.36 -1.32
C GLY A 177 -7.32 16.26 -2.73
N SER A 178 -8.17 16.55 -3.72
CA SER A 178 -7.69 17.22 -4.91
C SER A 178 -6.72 18.31 -4.46
N SER A 179 -5.51 18.32 -5.02
CA SER A 179 -4.55 19.40 -4.81
C SER A 179 -5.32 20.73 -4.82
N PRO A 180 -5.22 21.58 -3.79
CA PRO A 180 -5.98 22.82 -3.75
C PRO A 180 -5.65 23.71 -4.95
N PHE A 181 -4.50 23.50 -5.59
CA PHE A 181 -4.07 24.15 -6.83
C PHE A 181 -4.84 23.73 -8.10
N VAL A 182 -5.73 22.74 -8.03
CA VAL A 182 -6.63 22.34 -9.14
C VAL A 182 -7.95 23.11 -9.09
N ASN A 183 -8.29 23.72 -7.94
CA ASN A 183 -9.46 24.57 -7.84
C ASN A 183 -9.16 25.93 -8.51
N PRO A 184 -9.88 26.33 -9.59
CA PRO A 184 -9.68 27.62 -10.23
C PRO A 184 -9.95 28.81 -9.29
N ASP A 185 -10.72 28.60 -8.21
CA ASP A 185 -11.01 29.61 -7.19
C ASP A 185 -9.98 29.63 -6.05
N PHE A 186 -8.97 28.74 -6.07
CA PHE A 186 -7.93 28.74 -5.06
C PHE A 186 -7.00 29.94 -5.22
N LYS A 187 -6.94 30.75 -4.17
CA LYS A 187 -5.98 31.85 -4.06
C LYS A 187 -4.91 31.46 -3.04
N PRO A 188 -3.66 31.22 -3.47
CA PRO A 188 -2.59 30.94 -2.53
C PRO A 188 -2.43 32.14 -1.57
N PRO A 189 -2.00 31.89 -0.32
CA PRO A 189 -1.68 32.99 0.57
C PRO A 189 -0.51 33.80 0.03
N VAL A 190 -0.51 35.10 0.34
CA VAL A 190 0.59 36.02 0.03
C VAL A 190 1.81 35.67 0.88
N ALA A 191 1.59 35.36 2.16
CA ALA A 191 2.65 34.97 3.08
C ALA A 191 3.11 33.52 2.93
N THR A 192 4.42 33.31 3.03
CA THR A 192 5.06 31.97 3.07
C THR A 192 5.59 31.61 4.45
N ILE A 193 5.87 32.59 5.31
CA ILE A 193 6.44 32.39 6.65
C ILE A 193 5.33 32.19 7.67
N LEU A 194 5.38 31.07 8.40
CA LEU A 194 4.45 30.72 9.47
C LEU A 194 4.89 31.25 10.83
N VAL A 195 3.95 31.83 11.57
CA VAL A 195 4.09 32.22 12.97
C VAL A 195 3.11 31.41 13.81
N THR A 196 3.62 30.57 14.70
CA THR A 196 2.82 29.68 15.56
C THR A 196 2.42 30.37 16.87
N ALA A 197 1.44 29.80 17.57
CA ALA A 197 1.03 30.30 18.88
C ALA A 197 2.22 30.32 19.87
N GLY A 198 2.38 31.41 20.61
CA GLY A 198 3.48 31.61 21.57
C GLY A 198 4.84 31.93 20.92
N SER A 199 4.90 32.08 19.60
CA SER A 199 6.11 32.50 18.89
C SER A 199 6.00 33.94 18.40
N VAL A 200 7.15 34.62 18.34
CA VAL A 200 7.29 35.97 17.79
C VAL A 200 8.15 35.90 16.52
N SER A 201 7.69 36.48 15.42
CA SER A 201 8.47 36.62 14.19
C SER A 201 8.89 38.08 14.00
N ALA A 202 10.19 38.35 13.99
CA ALA A 202 10.70 39.64 13.59
C ALA A 202 10.41 39.87 12.10
N LEU A 203 9.85 41.04 11.78
CA LEU A 203 9.65 41.47 10.40
C LEU A 203 10.91 42.09 9.80
N GLY A 204 11.85 42.51 10.65
CA GLY A 204 13.04 43.27 10.23
C GLY A 204 12.67 44.69 9.83
N ALA A 205 13.54 45.35 9.08
CA ALA A 205 13.27 46.67 8.52
C ALA A 205 12.13 46.56 7.49
N LEU A 206 10.97 47.14 7.80
CA LEU A 206 9.85 47.19 6.88
C LEU A 206 10.11 48.20 5.77
N THR A 207 9.83 47.80 4.53
CA THR A 207 9.79 48.66 3.35
C THR A 207 8.34 49.01 2.99
N GLU A 208 8.15 49.89 1.99
CA GLU A 208 6.81 50.22 1.45
C GLU A 208 6.08 49.02 0.82
N GLU A 209 6.84 48.00 0.38
CA GLU A 209 6.28 46.73 -0.13
C GLU A 209 5.69 45.88 1.01
N GLY A 210 6.25 46.02 2.21
CA GLY A 210 5.84 45.32 3.42
C GLY A 210 6.32 43.88 3.53
N SER A 211 6.11 43.29 4.70
CA SER A 211 6.41 41.88 4.98
C SER A 211 5.15 41.11 5.34
N SER A 212 5.00 39.93 4.76
CA SER A 212 3.82 39.09 4.94
C SER A 212 4.09 37.90 5.87
N ARG A 213 3.13 37.54 6.72
CA ARG A 213 3.18 36.39 7.65
C ARG A 213 1.85 35.64 7.68
N LEU A 214 1.93 34.32 7.83
CA LEU A 214 0.80 33.45 8.18
C LEU A 214 0.75 33.28 9.69
N ILE A 215 -0.11 34.02 10.37
CA ILE A 215 -0.10 34.12 11.84
C ILE A 215 -1.23 33.26 12.43
N MET A 216 -0.89 32.33 13.32
CA MET A 216 -1.88 31.59 14.12
C MET A 216 -2.34 32.41 15.31
N LYS A 217 -3.56 32.17 15.81
CA LYS A 217 -4.05 32.79 17.05
C LYS A 217 -3.02 32.59 18.19
N GLY A 218 -2.66 33.67 18.87
CA GLY A 218 -1.63 33.72 19.91
C GLY A 218 -0.19 33.80 19.38
N GLY A 219 0.02 33.82 18.06
CA GLY A 219 1.29 34.15 17.44
C GLY A 219 1.44 35.67 17.31
N ALA A 220 2.68 36.14 17.26
CA ALA A 220 2.99 37.56 17.23
C ALA A 220 4.06 37.92 16.21
N VAL A 221 4.03 39.17 15.75
CA VAL A 221 5.08 39.75 14.91
C VAL A 221 5.70 40.94 15.61
N SER A 222 7.01 41.11 15.47
CA SER A 222 7.72 42.28 15.97
C SER A 222 8.14 43.17 14.80
N VAL A 223 7.87 44.46 14.93
CA VAL A 223 8.14 45.50 13.94
C VAL A 223 8.87 46.66 14.60
N THR A 224 9.92 47.16 13.95
CA THR A 224 10.64 48.35 14.40
C THR A 224 10.03 49.58 13.74
N VAL A 225 9.55 50.54 14.54
CA VAL A 225 9.03 51.85 14.12
C VAL A 225 9.80 52.92 14.89
N GLN A 226 10.41 53.87 14.19
CA GLN A 226 11.22 54.95 14.80
C GLN A 226 12.22 54.43 15.86
N GLU A 227 13.00 53.40 15.50
CA GLU A 227 14.00 52.75 16.37
C GLU A 227 13.45 52.03 17.61
N THR A 228 12.12 51.91 17.74
CA THR A 228 11.46 51.17 18.84
C THR A 228 10.76 49.93 18.30
N ASP A 229 10.96 48.80 18.96
CA ASP A 229 10.30 47.54 18.61
C ASP A 229 8.91 47.45 19.26
N TYR A 230 7.92 47.17 18.43
CA TYR A 230 6.54 46.89 18.83
C TYR A 230 6.14 45.49 18.42
N THR A 231 5.32 44.84 19.22
CA THR A 231 4.74 43.51 19.03
C THR A 231 3.26 43.60 18.71
N LEU A 232 2.86 42.98 17.60
CA LEU A 232 1.47 42.77 17.23
C LEU A 232 1.11 41.30 17.46
N THR A 233 0.24 41.04 18.43
CA THR A 233 -0.21 39.69 18.78
C THR A 233 -1.58 39.43 18.19
N LEU A 234 -1.75 38.32 17.47
CA LEU A 234 -3.05 37.91 16.95
C LEU A 234 -3.93 37.36 18.09
N LYS A 235 -4.81 38.20 18.62
CA LYS A 235 -5.67 37.89 19.77
C LYS A 235 -6.87 37.04 19.37
N GLU A 236 -7.55 37.39 18.28
CA GLU A 236 -8.73 36.67 17.77
C GLU A 236 -8.63 36.41 16.28
N LEU A 237 -9.16 35.26 15.85
CA LEU A 237 -9.22 34.86 14.45
C LEU A 237 -10.55 34.15 14.22
N THR A 238 -11.34 34.67 13.28
CA THR A 238 -12.55 34.03 12.77
C THR A 238 -12.29 33.54 11.34
N ASP A 239 -13.31 33.03 10.65
CA ASP A 239 -13.17 32.64 9.25
C ASP A 239 -13.01 33.83 8.29
N THR A 240 -13.36 35.06 8.73
CA THR A 240 -13.38 36.25 7.88
C THR A 240 -12.73 37.48 8.51
N SER A 241 -12.17 37.40 9.71
CA SER A 241 -11.54 38.53 10.39
C SER A 241 -10.42 38.13 11.33
N ALA A 242 -9.51 39.07 11.59
CA ALA A 242 -8.42 38.96 12.53
C ALA A 242 -8.39 40.20 13.44
N THR A 243 -8.16 40.00 14.74
CA THR A 243 -7.97 41.07 15.72
C THR A 243 -6.58 40.99 16.30
N TYR A 244 -5.79 42.04 16.09
CA TYR A 244 -4.44 42.20 16.62
C TYR A 244 -4.45 43.09 17.85
N THR A 245 -3.71 42.73 18.89
CA THR A 245 -3.35 43.62 19.99
C THR A 245 -1.95 44.16 19.73
N LEU A 246 -1.80 45.48 19.71
CA LEU A 246 -0.53 46.17 19.57
C LEU A 246 -0.04 46.62 20.95
N ASP A 247 1.23 46.43 21.26
CA ASP A 247 1.85 46.72 22.57
C ASP A 247 2.47 48.13 22.65
N GLY A 248 1.81 49.13 22.05
CA GLY A 248 2.22 50.54 22.16
C GLY A 248 2.15 51.09 23.59
N ALA A 249 2.42 52.39 23.74
CA ALA A 249 2.40 53.08 25.04
C ALA A 249 1.11 52.83 25.85
N THR A 250 -0.01 52.66 25.15
CA THR A 250 -1.23 52.05 25.69
C THR A 250 -1.69 50.96 24.74
N PRO A 251 -1.75 49.68 25.15
CA PRO A 251 -2.17 48.60 24.26
C PRO A 251 -3.58 48.79 23.72
N PHE A 252 -3.76 48.57 22.42
CA PHE A 252 -5.05 48.68 21.76
C PHE A 252 -5.27 47.56 20.74
N ASP A 253 -6.53 47.32 20.40
CA ASP A 253 -6.95 46.26 19.48
C ASP A 253 -7.30 46.84 18.10
N VAL A 254 -6.86 46.16 17.05
CA VAL A 254 -7.18 46.47 15.66
C VAL A 254 -7.80 45.23 15.01
N THR A 255 -9.08 45.32 14.67
CA THR A 255 -9.80 44.28 13.94
C THR A 255 -9.83 44.60 12.45
N LEU A 256 -9.45 43.63 11.62
CA LEU A 256 -9.54 43.70 10.16
C LEU A 256 -10.42 42.56 9.63
N ALA A 257 -11.31 42.85 8.70
CA ALA A 257 -12.00 41.86 7.86
C ALA A 257 -11.08 41.39 6.73
N ALA A 258 -11.38 40.23 6.15
CA ALA A 258 -10.64 39.71 5.00
C ALA A 258 -10.69 40.71 3.83
N LYS A 259 -9.52 40.97 3.24
CA LYS A 259 -9.22 41.98 2.20
C LYS A 259 -9.30 43.44 2.69
N GLU A 260 -9.36 43.67 3.99
CA GLU A 260 -9.31 45.01 4.57
C GLU A 260 -7.86 45.45 4.81
N SER A 261 -7.65 46.76 4.71
CA SER A 261 -6.42 47.45 5.07
C SER A 261 -6.74 48.52 6.10
N LYS A 262 -5.94 48.62 7.15
CA LYS A 262 -6.04 49.71 8.14
C LYS A 262 -4.68 50.34 8.39
N ASN A 263 -4.69 51.65 8.49
CA ASN A 263 -3.55 52.42 8.98
C ASN A 263 -3.66 52.53 10.51
N VAL A 264 -2.53 52.44 11.20
CA VAL A 264 -2.47 52.44 12.65
C VAL A 264 -1.31 53.32 13.12
N ASP A 265 -1.62 54.21 14.04
CA ASP A 265 -0.66 54.96 14.86
C ASP A 265 -0.21 54.05 16.02
N VAL A 266 1.03 53.58 15.96
CA VAL A 266 1.60 52.67 16.96
C VAL A 266 2.35 53.45 18.04
N THR A 267 2.92 54.60 17.66
CA THR A 267 3.71 55.47 18.54
C THR A 267 2.82 56.35 19.44
N GLY A 268 1.56 56.57 19.05
CA GLY A 268 0.62 57.44 19.73
C GLY A 268 0.89 58.93 19.50
N ASP A 269 1.59 59.29 18.42
CA ASP A 269 1.96 60.68 18.11
C ASP A 269 0.88 61.43 17.31
N GLY A 270 -0.21 60.75 16.94
CA GLY A 270 -1.31 61.28 16.14
C GLY A 270 -1.15 61.08 14.63
N SER A 271 -0.07 60.45 14.19
CA SER A 271 0.20 60.08 12.79
C SER A 271 0.22 58.58 12.61
N ASP A 272 -0.33 58.07 11.49
CA ASP A 272 -0.30 56.64 11.23
C ASP A 272 1.12 56.16 10.88
N ASP A 273 1.59 55.11 11.56
CA ASP A 273 2.93 54.53 11.37
C ASP A 273 2.94 53.29 10.48
N LEU A 274 1.91 52.45 10.56
CA LEU A 274 1.85 51.17 9.84
C LEU A 274 0.56 51.01 9.07
N THR A 275 0.64 50.35 7.91
CA THR A 275 -0.53 49.76 7.26
C THR A 275 -0.53 48.25 7.49
N ILE A 276 -1.63 47.74 8.03
CA ILE A 276 -1.88 46.30 8.21
C ILE A 276 -2.93 45.90 7.18
N VAL A 277 -2.62 44.88 6.37
CA VAL A 277 -3.52 44.33 5.35
C VAL A 277 -3.79 42.86 5.65
N LEU A 278 -5.06 42.51 5.90
CA LEU A 278 -5.48 41.12 6.00
C LEU A 278 -5.93 40.65 4.61
N HIS A 279 -5.17 39.80 3.92
CA HIS A 279 -5.57 39.31 2.60
C HIS A 279 -6.71 38.31 2.69
N GLN A 280 -6.56 37.32 3.58
CA GLN A 280 -7.53 36.26 3.82
C GLN A 280 -7.21 35.51 5.12
N VAL A 281 -8.16 34.67 5.56
CA VAL A 281 -7.89 33.65 6.57
C VAL A 281 -7.60 32.34 5.86
N TYR A 282 -6.34 31.91 5.86
CA TYR A 282 -5.87 30.72 5.17
C TYR A 282 -5.57 29.60 6.16
N ASN A 283 -6.35 28.51 6.13
CA ASN A 283 -6.15 27.33 6.98
C ASN A 283 -5.95 27.67 8.47
N LYS A 284 -6.89 28.45 9.04
CA LYS A 284 -6.87 28.95 10.44
C LYS A 284 -5.66 29.84 10.78
N ARG A 285 -5.16 30.57 9.79
CA ARG A 285 -4.07 31.55 9.94
C ARG A 285 -4.47 32.85 9.27
N ALA A 286 -4.13 33.97 9.87
CA ALA A 286 -4.26 35.27 9.22
C ALA A 286 -3.11 35.44 8.21
N ASP A 287 -3.43 35.62 6.94
CA ASP A 287 -2.48 35.98 5.88
C ASP A 287 -2.38 37.50 5.82
N THR A 288 -1.38 38.04 6.52
CA THR A 288 -1.32 39.48 6.83
C THR A 288 -0.01 40.09 6.36
N THR A 289 -0.10 41.24 5.69
CA THR A 289 1.05 42.07 5.31
C THR A 289 1.11 43.30 6.20
N PHE A 290 2.31 43.65 6.65
CA PHE A 290 2.60 44.84 7.43
C PHE A 290 3.52 45.75 6.60
N LYS A 291 3.17 47.02 6.47
CA LYS A 291 3.92 48.03 5.73
C LYS A 291 4.19 49.22 6.64
N LEU A 292 5.34 49.86 6.45
CA LEU A 292 5.63 51.13 7.11
C LEU A 292 5.01 52.28 6.30
N LEU A 293 4.28 53.16 6.96
CA LEU A 293 3.85 54.43 6.41
C LEU A 293 4.98 55.43 6.65
N SER A 294 5.66 55.82 5.58
CA SER A 294 6.77 56.76 5.69
C SER A 294 6.24 58.14 6.08
N VAL A 295 6.68 58.68 7.24
CA VAL A 295 6.50 60.11 7.57
C VAL A 295 7.85 60.78 7.92
N GLN A 296 8.55 61.18 6.84
CA GLN A 296 9.18 62.49 6.54
C GLN A 296 10.32 63.13 7.38
N GLY A 297 11.43 63.51 6.69
CA GLY A 297 12.26 64.68 7.07
C GLY A 297 13.63 64.90 6.37
N ALA A 298 13.65 65.50 5.15
CA ALA A 298 14.52 66.63 4.72
C ALA A 298 14.60 66.82 3.18
N GLY A 299 14.02 67.91 2.64
CA GLY A 299 14.28 68.40 1.28
C GLY A 299 13.07 69.09 0.65
N PRO A 300 13.20 70.32 0.09
CA PRO A 300 12.10 71.27 -0.03
C PRO A 300 11.10 70.93 -1.12
N SER A 301 9.84 71.26 -0.81
CA SER A 301 8.75 71.46 -1.77
C SER A 301 9.24 72.18 -3.02
N THR A 302 9.25 71.45 -4.13
CA THR A 302 9.18 72.05 -5.46
C THR A 302 8.11 71.28 -6.22
N GLU A 303 6.95 71.89 -6.34
CA GLU A 303 5.89 71.52 -7.28
C GLU A 303 6.47 71.52 -8.70
N PRO A 304 6.19 70.51 -9.53
CA PRO A 304 6.23 70.69 -10.98
C PRO A 304 4.82 70.56 -11.57
N PRO A 305 4.49 71.40 -12.56
CA PRO A 305 3.15 71.47 -13.12
C PRO A 305 2.86 70.30 -14.06
N THR A 306 1.58 70.03 -14.22
CA THR A 306 0.96 69.32 -15.35
C THR A 306 1.59 69.71 -16.70
N ASN A 307 2.00 68.73 -17.50
CA ASN A 307 1.83 68.78 -18.95
C ASN A 307 1.90 67.41 -19.62
N GLU A 308 1.13 67.31 -20.70
CA GLU A 308 0.89 66.20 -21.61
C GLU A 308 2.13 65.78 -22.42
N GLY A 309 2.14 64.51 -22.85
CA GLY A 309 2.47 64.16 -24.23
C GLY A 309 3.92 63.76 -24.58
N THR A 310 4.02 62.50 -25.05
CA THR A 310 4.67 62.11 -26.32
C THR A 310 6.10 61.53 -26.30
N GLN A 311 6.18 60.32 -26.87
CA GLN A 311 7.25 59.64 -27.62
C GLN A 311 8.39 58.87 -26.93
N GLU A 312 8.25 57.53 -27.01
CA GLU A 312 9.25 56.51 -27.43
C GLU A 312 10.23 57.04 -28.54
N PRO A 313 11.54 56.66 -28.62
CA PRO A 313 11.94 55.27 -28.86
C PRO A 313 13.34 54.74 -28.44
N ALA A 314 13.42 53.40 -28.55
CA ALA A 314 14.54 52.55 -29.00
C ALA A 314 15.52 51.92 -27.97
N THR A 315 15.24 50.63 -27.73
CA THR A 315 16.08 49.41 -27.60
C THR A 315 17.59 49.50 -27.93
N PRO A 316 18.44 48.62 -27.34
CA PRO A 316 18.69 47.36 -28.01
C PRO A 316 18.71 46.09 -27.13
N SER A 317 18.31 45.02 -27.84
CA SER A 317 18.30 43.58 -27.59
C SER A 317 19.42 42.94 -26.76
N ALA A 318 19.07 41.91 -25.99
CA ALA A 318 19.92 40.74 -25.78
C ALA A 318 19.09 39.45 -25.59
N THR A 319 19.17 38.60 -26.61
CA THR A 319 18.67 37.23 -26.71
C THR A 319 19.30 36.28 -25.69
N SER A 320 18.52 35.40 -25.06
CA SER A 320 19.02 34.08 -24.64
C SER A 320 17.94 32.98 -24.73
N SER A 321 18.32 31.96 -25.50
CA SER A 321 17.75 30.63 -25.77
C SER A 321 16.58 30.12 -24.92
N GLY A 322 15.40 30.02 -25.54
CA GLY A 322 14.36 29.10 -25.10
C GLY A 322 14.79 27.65 -25.38
N SER A 323 15.02 26.87 -24.33
CA SER A 323 15.24 25.43 -24.44
C SER A 323 13.90 24.73 -24.65
N SER A 324 13.68 24.27 -25.89
CA SER A 324 12.51 23.49 -26.28
C SER A 324 12.60 22.07 -25.70
N THR A 325 12.25 21.95 -24.42
CA THR A 325 12.10 20.68 -23.69
C THR A 325 10.91 19.85 -24.19
N TRP A 326 10.03 20.43 -25.03
CA TRP A 326 8.92 19.72 -25.66
C TRP A 326 9.35 18.73 -26.76
N GLY A 327 10.46 18.98 -27.45
CA GLY A 327 10.96 18.07 -28.49
C GLY A 327 11.40 16.71 -27.94
N ILE A 328 12.02 16.69 -26.75
CA ILE A 328 12.51 15.47 -26.11
C ILE A 328 11.36 14.59 -25.63
N VAL A 329 10.28 15.19 -25.11
CA VAL A 329 9.08 14.46 -24.65
C VAL A 329 8.38 13.75 -25.81
N VAL A 330 8.26 14.41 -26.97
CA VAL A 330 7.62 13.82 -28.17
C VAL A 330 8.44 12.65 -28.71
N VAL A 331 9.78 12.76 -28.72
CA VAL A 331 10.66 11.67 -29.18
C VAL A 331 10.60 10.46 -28.24
N ILE A 332 10.60 10.68 -26.91
CA ILE A 332 10.46 9.58 -25.93
C ILE A 332 9.11 8.88 -26.08
N PHE A 333 8.02 9.64 -26.29
CA PHE A 333 6.70 9.08 -26.48
C PHE A 333 6.60 8.20 -27.74
N LEU A 334 7.24 8.61 -28.84
CA LEU A 334 7.30 7.81 -30.08
C LEU A 334 8.12 6.53 -29.91
N ILE A 335 9.20 6.56 -29.13
CA ILE A 335 10.00 5.35 -28.82
C ILE A 335 9.19 4.36 -27.99
N ILE A 336 8.45 4.84 -26.98
CA ILE A 336 7.58 3.99 -26.14
C ILE A 336 6.49 3.34 -27.00
N LEU A 337 5.86 4.08 -27.91
CA LEU A 337 4.86 3.53 -28.83
C LEU A 337 5.45 2.49 -29.80
N ALA A 338 6.68 2.70 -30.30
CA ALA A 338 7.36 1.73 -31.15
C ALA A 338 7.70 0.43 -30.38
N VAL A 339 8.13 0.55 -29.11
CA VAL A 339 8.42 -0.62 -28.25
C VAL A 339 7.15 -1.39 -27.92
N LEU A 340 6.07 -0.70 -27.54
CA LEU A 340 4.77 -1.33 -27.25
C LEU A 340 4.16 -1.97 -28.51
N GLY A 341 4.27 -1.31 -29.67
CA GLY A 341 3.86 -1.85 -30.95
C GLY A 341 4.66 -3.10 -31.35
N GLY A 342 5.98 -3.10 -31.14
CA GLY A 342 6.86 -4.24 -31.37
C GLY A 342 6.54 -5.44 -30.45
N LEU A 343 6.27 -5.18 -29.17
CA LEU A 343 5.89 -6.20 -28.18
C LEU A 343 4.52 -6.83 -28.48
N HIS A 344 3.54 -6.04 -28.93
CA HIS A 344 2.25 -6.57 -29.36
C HIS A 344 2.33 -7.35 -30.68
N TYR A 345 3.18 -6.92 -31.61
CA TYR A 345 3.39 -7.63 -32.87
C TYR A 345 4.10 -8.99 -32.66
N PHE A 346 5.00 -9.09 -31.68
CA PHE A 346 5.69 -10.36 -31.36
C PHE A 346 4.83 -11.34 -30.54
N SER A 347 3.94 -10.83 -29.69
CA SER A 347 3.05 -11.67 -28.87
C SER A 347 1.83 -12.21 -29.64
N ALA A 348 1.40 -11.54 -30.71
CA ALA A 348 0.33 -12.02 -31.57
C ALA A 348 0.72 -13.22 -32.48
N ARG A 349 2.03 -13.53 -32.62
CA ARG A 349 2.50 -14.59 -33.52
C ARG A 349 2.62 -15.98 -32.86
N LYS A 350 2.41 -16.09 -31.55
CA LYS A 350 2.45 -17.37 -30.82
C LYS A 350 1.12 -17.67 -30.14
N ARG A 351 0.10 -18.07 -30.91
CA ARG A 351 -1.04 -18.88 -30.45
C ARG A 351 -1.83 -19.40 -31.65
N GLY A 352 -1.31 -20.47 -32.25
CA GLY A 352 -2.09 -21.38 -33.08
C GLY A 352 -2.21 -22.72 -32.36
N GLY A 353 -3.45 -23.11 -32.05
CA GLY A 353 -3.84 -24.51 -31.80
C GLY A 353 -3.96 -24.95 -30.34
N SER A 354 -5.19 -25.18 -29.88
CA SER A 354 -5.78 -26.53 -29.80
C SER A 354 -7.08 -26.51 -29.00
N ASN A 355 -8.16 -26.99 -29.63
CA ASN A 355 -9.47 -27.25 -29.04
C ASN A 355 -9.43 -28.52 -28.16
N GLY A 356 -10.17 -28.52 -27.04
CA GLY A 356 -10.30 -29.69 -26.17
C GLY A 356 -11.55 -29.65 -25.28
N THR A 357 -12.67 -30.03 -25.90
CA THR A 357 -13.82 -30.82 -25.40
C THR A 357 -14.22 -30.77 -23.91
N THR A 358 -15.42 -30.24 -23.67
CA THR A 358 -16.22 -30.32 -22.43
C THR A 358 -16.72 -31.74 -22.17
N GLY A 359 -16.28 -32.36 -21.06
CA GLY A 359 -16.87 -33.57 -20.50
C GLY A 359 -17.74 -33.25 -19.28
N SER A 360 -19.05 -33.47 -19.39
CA SER A 360 -19.97 -33.35 -18.26
C SER A 360 -19.84 -34.56 -17.32
N LEU A 361 -19.44 -34.33 -16.06
CA LEU A 361 -19.48 -35.34 -15.01
C LEU A 361 -20.94 -35.61 -14.61
N ARG A 362 -21.39 -36.86 -14.74
CA ARG A 362 -22.67 -37.35 -14.17
C ARG A 362 -22.36 -38.12 -12.88
N PHE A 363 -22.93 -37.69 -11.77
CA PHE A 363 -22.87 -38.41 -10.50
C PHE A 363 -23.96 -39.49 -10.44
N ASN A 364 -23.63 -40.67 -9.91
CA ASN A 364 -24.59 -41.74 -9.67
C ASN A 364 -25.13 -41.65 -8.24
N ALA A 365 -26.39 -42.07 -8.04
CA ALA A 365 -27.08 -42.05 -6.75
C ALA A 365 -26.44 -42.90 -5.63
N ARG A 366 -25.30 -43.56 -5.89
CA ARG A 366 -24.48 -44.24 -4.87
C ARG A 366 -23.44 -43.31 -4.22
N ASP A 367 -23.16 -42.14 -4.80
CA ASP A 367 -22.17 -41.18 -4.28
C ASP A 367 -22.76 -40.19 -3.26
N MET A 368 -24.07 -40.23 -3.03
CA MET A 368 -24.73 -39.47 -1.96
C MET A 368 -25.17 -40.46 -0.88
N GLY A 369 -24.35 -40.59 0.15
CA GLY A 369 -24.45 -41.59 1.22
C GLY A 369 -25.88 -41.87 1.71
N MET A 370 -26.21 -43.16 1.79
CA MET A 370 -27.44 -43.66 2.41
C MET A 370 -27.61 -43.12 3.82
N GLN A 371 -28.69 -42.37 4.05
CA GLN A 371 -29.29 -42.24 5.37
C GLN A 371 -29.81 -43.61 5.80
N ARG A 372 -29.40 -44.07 6.99
CA ARG A 372 -29.99 -45.23 7.66
C ARG A 372 -31.50 -45.01 7.87
N PRO A 373 -32.37 -45.99 7.57
CA PRO A 373 -33.77 -45.91 7.98
C PRO A 373 -33.90 -46.12 9.51
N PRO A 374 -34.84 -45.43 10.17
CA PRO A 374 -35.19 -45.69 11.56
C PRO A 374 -36.24 -46.80 11.63
N ASN A 375 -36.01 -47.84 12.43
CA ASN A 375 -36.98 -48.81 12.95
C ASN A 375 -36.26 -49.51 14.13
N GLU A 376 -36.82 -49.77 15.32
CA GLU A 376 -38.21 -49.90 15.79
C GLU A 376 -38.24 -49.87 17.34
N PRO A 377 -39.42 -49.82 17.99
CA PRO A 377 -39.59 -49.58 19.43
C PRO A 377 -39.51 -50.85 20.29
N ARG A 378 -38.98 -50.71 21.52
CA ARG A 378 -39.05 -51.76 22.57
C ARG A 378 -40.45 -51.80 23.20
N THR A 379 -41.15 -52.90 22.98
CA THR A 379 -42.35 -53.29 23.73
C THR A 379 -42.02 -53.73 25.16
N LEU A 380 -42.77 -53.17 26.10
CA LEU A 380 -42.95 -53.63 27.47
C LEU A 380 -43.69 -54.98 27.47
N THR A 381 -43.24 -55.91 28.32
CA THR A 381 -44.14 -56.93 28.87
C THR A 381 -43.85 -57.11 30.35
N ARG A 382 -44.92 -56.99 31.13
CA ARG A 382 -45.04 -57.23 32.55
C ARG A 382 -45.69 -58.61 32.71
N ASN A 383 -45.06 -59.48 33.51
CA ASN A 383 -45.67 -60.31 34.55
C ASN A 383 -44.56 -60.96 35.37
#